data_AF-U2PC98-F1
#
_entry.id   AF-U2PC98-F1
#
_cell.length_a   1.000
_cell.length_b   1.000
_cell.length_c   1.000
_cell.angle_alpha   90.00
_cell.angle_beta   90.00
_cell.angle_gamma   90.00
#
_symmetry.space_group_name_H-M   'P 1'
#
loop_
_entity.id
_entity.type
_entity.pdbx_description
1 polymer ?
#
loop_
_entity_poly.entity_id
_entity_poly.type
_entity_poly.pdbx_seq_one_letter_code
_entity_poly.pdbx_strand_id
1 'polypeptide(L)'
;MLSHKIVLLGTLLLLTGCGQKQLSSQQEPGHQTATSRSSQTTSSQAASHSSSAASQAPTATFKQQRFTIKDVTFNLTGSKVTASSTANRNLFVLYYSVTNHQAKSIIPNDIWQSAVSAQQSGHQLQTGNLAFTTNQTQDNNKLNRTVMDVAPGKTVTGLAIFEPKNSQPITVTFKDTHHQIIHQSHYPLT
;
A
#
# COMPACT_ATOMS: atom_id res chain seq x y z
N MET A 1 53.25 -13.78 -12.23
CA MET A 1 53.05 -15.24 -12.37
C MET A 1 52.00 -15.64 -11.34
N LEU A 2 51.00 -16.49 -11.61
CA LEU A 2 50.79 -17.37 -12.76
C LEU A 2 49.33 -17.27 -13.26
N SER A 3 49.12 -17.46 -14.56
CA SER A 3 47.80 -17.33 -15.22
C SER A 3 46.98 -18.62 -15.13
N HIS A 4 45.65 -18.51 -15.15
CA HIS A 4 44.78 -19.54 -15.74
C HIS A 4 43.69 -18.88 -16.61
N LYS A 5 43.51 -19.41 -17.82
CA LYS A 5 42.47 -19.07 -18.81
C LYS A 5 41.69 -20.36 -19.16
N ILE A 6 40.72 -20.25 -20.09
CA ILE A 6 39.81 -21.27 -20.69
C ILE A 6 38.41 -21.15 -20.05
N VAL A 7 37.31 -20.72 -20.71
CA VAL A 7 36.80 -20.70 -22.12
C VAL A 7 36.14 -22.00 -22.60
N LEU A 8 34.79 -22.00 -22.64
CA LEU A 8 33.86 -22.77 -23.49
C LEU A 8 32.44 -22.22 -23.16
N LEU A 9 31.56 -21.68 -24.03
CA LEU A 9 31.14 -21.90 -25.43
C LEU A 9 30.00 -22.95 -25.58
N GLY A 10 28.84 -22.51 -26.10
CA GLY A 10 27.64 -23.32 -26.41
C GLY A 10 26.48 -23.16 -25.41
N THR A 11 25.19 -23.17 -25.77
CA THR A 11 24.55 -23.29 -27.11
C THR A 11 23.13 -22.68 -27.07
N LEU A 12 22.64 -22.19 -28.22
CA LEU A 12 21.30 -21.63 -28.41
C LEU A 12 20.22 -22.73 -28.50
N LEU A 13 19.06 -22.55 -27.85
CA LEU A 13 17.83 -23.30 -28.13
C LEU A 13 16.61 -22.36 -28.15
N LEU A 14 15.95 -22.31 -29.31
CA LEU A 14 14.62 -21.71 -29.50
C LEU A 14 13.58 -22.83 -29.38
N LEU A 15 12.50 -22.62 -28.61
CA LEU A 15 11.24 -23.33 -28.83
C LEU A 15 10.04 -22.40 -28.68
N THR A 16 9.20 -22.42 -29.70
CA THR A 16 7.89 -21.78 -29.77
C THR A 16 6.83 -22.59 -29.04
N GLY A 17 5.84 -21.93 -28.45
CA GLY A 17 4.72 -22.59 -27.77
C GLY A 17 3.40 -21.85 -28.00
N CYS A 18 2.68 -22.23 -29.06
CA CYS A 18 1.31 -21.74 -29.30
C CYS A 18 0.29 -22.72 -28.71
N GLY A 19 -0.53 -22.26 -27.75
CA GLY A 19 -1.56 -23.07 -27.10
C GLY A 19 -2.94 -22.97 -27.77
N GLN A 20 -3.50 -24.12 -28.14
CA GLN A 20 -4.83 -24.32 -28.75
C GLN A 20 -6.02 -23.56 -28.14
N LYS A 21 -7.04 -23.29 -28.97
CA LYS A 21 -8.45 -23.64 -28.67
C LYS A 21 -9.25 -24.09 -29.91
N GLN A 22 -10.29 -24.87 -29.63
CA GLN A 22 -11.23 -25.58 -30.51
C GLN A 22 -12.59 -25.64 -29.76
N LEU A 23 -13.77 -25.90 -30.36
CA LEU A 23 -14.21 -26.18 -31.73
C LEU A 23 -15.71 -25.77 -31.83
N SER A 24 -16.22 -25.48 -33.04
CA SER A 24 -17.67 -25.38 -33.37
C SER A 24 -18.44 -24.14 -32.84
N SER A 25 -19.44 -23.59 -33.53
CA SER A 25 -20.43 -24.27 -34.42
C SER A 25 -20.83 -23.49 -35.70
N GLN A 26 -21.47 -24.23 -36.61
CA GLN A 26 -22.08 -23.86 -37.92
C GLN A 26 -23.07 -22.66 -37.84
N GLN A 27 -23.27 -21.76 -38.83
CA GLN A 27 -23.58 -21.92 -40.28
C GLN A 27 -25.06 -22.42 -40.47
N GLU A 28 -26.01 -21.81 -41.22
CA GLU A 28 -26.01 -20.67 -42.18
C GLU A 28 -27.42 -19.96 -42.31
N PRO A 29 -27.92 -19.32 -43.42
CA PRO A 29 -28.49 -17.97 -43.32
C PRO A 29 -29.97 -17.83 -43.75
N GLY A 30 -30.49 -16.60 -43.65
CA GLY A 30 -31.76 -16.21 -44.29
C GLY A 30 -31.83 -14.69 -44.54
N HIS A 31 -31.80 -14.28 -45.81
CA HIS A 31 -32.08 -12.89 -46.20
C HIS A 31 -33.57 -12.56 -46.01
N GLN A 32 -33.87 -11.34 -45.54
CA GLN A 32 -34.93 -10.51 -46.15
C GLN A 32 -34.87 -9.03 -45.76
N THR A 33 -35.25 -8.19 -46.71
CA THR A 33 -35.22 -6.73 -46.68
C THR A 33 -36.58 -6.16 -46.27
N ALA A 34 -36.62 -5.18 -45.36
CA ALA A 34 -37.76 -4.25 -45.27
C ALA A 34 -37.39 -2.96 -44.52
N THR A 35 -37.81 -1.82 -45.07
CA THR A 35 -37.64 -0.48 -44.49
C THR A 35 -38.80 -0.05 -43.59
N SER A 36 -38.48 0.63 -42.49
CA SER A 36 -39.23 1.75 -41.89
C SER A 36 -40.72 1.58 -41.54
N ARG A 37 -41.03 1.56 -40.24
CA ARG A 37 -41.94 2.57 -39.62
C ARG A 37 -41.93 2.55 -38.09
N SER A 38 -42.23 3.72 -37.52
CA SER A 38 -42.30 3.98 -36.08
C SER A 38 -43.45 3.23 -35.40
N SER A 39 -43.21 2.74 -34.18
CA SER A 39 -44.26 2.48 -33.19
C SER A 39 -43.77 2.84 -31.79
N GLN A 40 -44.43 3.85 -31.23
CA GLN A 40 -44.18 4.44 -29.93
C GLN A 40 -44.69 3.51 -28.82
N THR A 41 -43.81 3.00 -27.96
CA THR A 41 -44.17 2.24 -26.76
C THR A 41 -43.64 2.93 -25.51
N THR A 42 -44.57 3.43 -24.69
CA THR A 42 -44.28 4.02 -23.39
C THR A 42 -43.83 2.94 -22.41
N SER A 43 -42.53 2.86 -22.15
CA SER A 43 -41.98 2.06 -21.06
C SER A 43 -41.97 2.88 -19.77
N SER A 44 -42.83 2.49 -18.83
CA SER A 44 -42.91 3.05 -17.49
C SER A 44 -41.57 2.88 -16.78
N GLN A 45 -40.82 3.97 -16.56
CA GLN A 45 -39.62 3.94 -15.74
C GLN A 45 -40.01 3.71 -14.28
N ALA A 46 -39.96 2.45 -13.84
CA ALA A 46 -39.97 2.12 -12.42
C ALA A 46 -38.70 2.72 -11.80
N ALA A 47 -38.84 3.82 -11.08
CA ALA A 47 -37.74 4.47 -10.38
C ALA A 47 -37.21 3.54 -9.29
N SER A 48 -36.15 2.80 -9.61
CA SER A 48 -35.33 2.10 -8.64
C SER A 48 -34.68 3.14 -7.74
N HIS A 49 -35.32 3.36 -6.59
CA HIS A 49 -34.76 4.15 -5.49
C HIS A 49 -33.57 3.39 -4.90
N SER A 50 -32.45 3.48 -5.60
CA SER A 50 -31.13 3.12 -5.12
C SER A 50 -30.82 4.07 -3.97
N SER A 51 -31.06 3.62 -2.74
CA SER A 51 -30.63 4.31 -1.53
C SER A 51 -29.10 4.26 -1.45
N SER A 52 -28.45 5.16 -2.20
CA SER A 52 -27.03 5.44 -2.07
C SER A 52 -26.79 5.93 -0.64
N ALA A 53 -26.31 5.03 0.21
CA ALA A 53 -25.84 5.38 1.54
C ALA A 53 -24.83 6.52 1.38
N ALA A 54 -25.16 7.70 1.92
CA ALA A 54 -24.33 8.87 1.75
C ALA A 54 -22.97 8.62 2.41
N SER A 55 -21.94 8.41 1.58
CA SER A 55 -20.58 8.21 2.07
C SER A 55 -20.18 9.42 2.90
N GLN A 56 -19.81 9.19 4.16
CA GLN A 56 -19.29 10.24 5.03
C GLN A 56 -18.09 10.92 4.38
N ALA A 57 -17.94 12.22 4.56
CA ALA A 57 -16.81 12.97 4.02
C ALA A 57 -15.48 12.48 4.64
N PRO A 58 -14.40 12.35 3.85
CA PRO A 58 -13.09 11.95 4.38
C PRO A 58 -12.58 12.86 5.50
N THR A 59 -12.13 12.29 6.61
CA THR A 59 -11.56 13.03 7.76
C THR A 59 -10.03 13.04 7.80
N ALA A 60 -9.39 12.54 6.74
CA ALA A 60 -7.95 12.56 6.57
C ALA A 60 -7.59 12.83 5.11
N THR A 61 -6.36 13.32 4.88
CA THR A 61 -5.84 13.60 3.54
C THR A 61 -4.45 13.01 3.37
N PHE A 62 -4.10 12.67 2.12
CA PHE A 62 -2.74 12.28 1.75
C PHE A 62 -2.31 13.03 0.47
N LYS A 63 -1.23 13.81 0.55
CA LYS A 63 -0.69 14.56 -0.60
C LYS A 63 0.80 14.81 -0.42
N GLN A 64 1.63 14.63 -1.46
CA GLN A 64 3.08 14.91 -1.40
C GLN A 64 3.78 14.23 -0.21
N GLN A 65 3.53 12.93 0.00
CA GLN A 65 4.05 12.14 1.13
C GLN A 65 3.64 12.66 2.54
N ARG A 66 2.66 13.56 2.61
CA ARG A 66 2.07 14.08 3.85
C ARG A 66 0.71 13.46 4.08
N PHE A 67 0.57 12.76 5.21
CA PHE A 67 -0.68 12.25 5.74
C PHE A 67 -1.16 13.15 6.89
N THR A 68 -2.36 13.72 6.79
CA THR A 68 -2.93 14.56 7.85
C THR A 68 -4.25 13.97 8.32
N ILE A 69 -4.38 13.73 9.63
CA ILE A 69 -5.57 13.18 10.30
C ILE A 69 -5.68 13.74 11.72
N LYS A 70 -6.89 14.03 12.21
CA LYS A 70 -7.14 14.55 13.59
C LYS A 70 -6.23 15.75 13.94
N ASP A 71 -6.03 16.69 13.02
CA ASP A 71 -5.11 17.83 13.16
C ASP A 71 -3.66 17.44 13.51
N VAL A 72 -3.20 16.28 13.04
CA VAL A 72 -1.82 15.79 13.16
C VAL A 72 -1.29 15.45 11.78
N THR A 73 -0.10 15.97 11.48
CA THR A 73 0.54 15.84 10.17
C THR A 73 1.75 14.93 10.26
N PHE A 74 1.71 13.79 9.58
CA PHE A 74 2.84 12.89 9.37
C PHE A 74 3.42 13.15 7.97
N ASN A 75 4.65 13.67 7.88
CA ASN A 75 5.37 13.75 6.61
C ASN A 75 6.30 12.53 6.54
N LEU A 76 6.10 11.64 5.58
CA LEU A 76 7.01 10.52 5.34
C LEU A 76 8.33 11.08 4.78
N THR A 77 9.47 10.58 5.26
CA THR A 77 10.80 11.12 4.94
C THR A 77 11.76 10.10 4.33
N GLY A 78 11.38 8.82 4.29
CA GLY A 78 12.16 7.76 3.67
C GLY A 78 11.80 6.39 4.25
N SER A 79 12.44 5.34 3.73
CA SER A 79 12.26 3.97 4.23
C SER A 79 13.54 3.16 4.07
N LYS A 80 13.70 2.11 4.87
CA LYS A 80 14.77 1.11 4.69
C LYS A 80 14.31 -0.29 5.10
N VAL A 81 15.05 -1.30 4.67
CA VAL A 81 15.01 -2.64 5.25
C VAL A 81 16.17 -2.78 6.25
N THR A 82 15.94 -3.44 7.39
CA THR A 82 16.97 -3.62 8.42
C THR A 82 16.76 -4.89 9.24
N ALA A 83 17.78 -5.33 9.98
CA ALA A 83 17.69 -6.56 10.78
C ALA A 83 16.75 -6.42 11.98
N SER A 84 15.93 -7.44 12.21
CA SER A 84 15.14 -7.61 13.44
C SER A 84 16.04 -8.10 14.59
N SER A 85 15.61 -7.89 15.84
CA SER A 85 16.19 -8.61 17.00
C SER A 85 15.93 -10.12 16.91
N THR A 86 14.92 -10.54 16.17
CA THR A 86 14.64 -11.95 15.90
C THR A 86 15.53 -12.45 14.77
N ALA A 87 16.32 -13.49 15.05
CA ALA A 87 17.26 -14.06 14.09
C ALA A 87 16.59 -14.42 12.74
N ASN A 88 17.32 -14.18 11.65
CA ASN A 88 16.89 -14.42 10.27
C ASN A 88 15.59 -13.69 9.85
N ARG A 89 15.23 -12.60 10.52
CA ARG A 89 14.13 -11.72 10.13
C ARG A 89 14.60 -10.30 9.83
N ASN A 90 13.94 -9.69 8.86
CA ASN A 90 14.10 -8.28 8.53
C ASN A 90 12.87 -7.47 9.00
N LEU A 91 13.04 -6.17 9.02
CA LEU A 91 12.03 -5.16 9.31
C LEU A 91 12.03 -4.14 8.19
N PHE A 92 10.85 -3.78 7.70
CA PHE A 92 10.65 -2.58 6.90
C PHE A 92 10.37 -1.41 7.84
N VAL A 93 11.22 -0.38 7.75
CA VAL A 93 11.16 0.84 8.55
C VAL A 93 10.68 1.97 7.66
N LEU A 94 9.61 2.66 8.07
CA LEU A 94 9.08 3.85 7.41
C LEU A 94 9.30 5.06 8.31
N TYR A 95 10.16 5.99 7.89
CA TYR A 95 10.51 7.20 8.63
C TYR A 95 9.52 8.33 8.37
N TYR A 96 9.26 9.13 9.41
CA TYR A 96 8.44 10.33 9.30
C TYR A 96 8.84 11.44 10.27
N SER A 97 8.45 12.67 9.96
CA SER A 97 8.22 13.70 10.98
C SER A 97 6.73 13.76 11.32
N VAL A 98 6.40 14.01 12.58
CA VAL A 98 5.02 14.21 13.05
C VAL A 98 4.91 15.59 13.71
N THR A 99 3.96 16.39 13.25
CA THR A 99 3.62 17.71 13.78
C THR A 99 2.24 17.68 14.41
N ASN A 100 2.13 18.12 15.65
CA ASN A 100 0.86 18.25 16.36
C ASN A 100 0.27 19.66 16.13
N HIS A 101 -0.90 19.75 15.50
CA HIS A 101 -1.66 21.00 15.34
C HIS A 101 -2.87 21.09 16.29
N GLN A 102 -3.10 20.09 17.15
CA GLN A 102 -4.12 20.15 18.20
C GLN A 102 -3.71 21.12 19.32
N ALA A 103 -4.71 21.60 20.08
CA ALA A 103 -4.52 22.40 21.29
C ALA A 103 -4.03 21.60 22.52
N LYS A 104 -3.90 20.26 22.42
CA LYS A 104 -3.45 19.36 23.49
C LYS A 104 -2.28 18.48 23.06
N SER A 105 -1.56 17.89 24.01
CA SER A 105 -0.53 16.87 23.71
C SER A 105 -1.14 15.64 23.02
N ILE A 106 -0.35 14.99 22.17
CA ILE A 106 -0.68 13.72 21.51
C ILE A 106 0.39 12.68 21.78
N ILE A 107 0.01 11.39 21.71
CA ILE A 107 0.93 10.28 21.51
C ILE A 107 0.89 9.93 20.01
N PRO A 108 1.95 10.19 19.22
CA PRO A 108 1.95 9.94 17.77
C PRO A 108 1.60 8.51 17.37
N ASN A 109 2.09 7.53 18.12
CA ASN A 109 1.90 6.11 17.85
C ASN A 109 0.40 5.72 17.86
N ASP A 110 -0.38 6.23 18.80
CA ASP A 110 -1.80 5.87 18.94
C ASP A 110 -2.62 6.37 17.74
N ILE A 111 -2.28 7.56 17.24
CA ILE A 111 -2.89 8.13 16.04
C ILE A 111 -2.46 7.33 14.82
N TRP A 112 -1.17 7.03 14.68
CA TRP A 112 -0.63 6.23 13.57
C TRP A 112 -1.26 4.83 13.50
N GLN A 113 -1.28 4.08 14.61
CA GLN A 113 -1.86 2.73 14.65
C GLN A 113 -3.39 2.74 14.40
N SER A 114 -4.10 3.82 14.76
CA SER A 114 -5.53 3.95 14.46
C SER A 114 -5.85 4.13 12.97
N ALA A 115 -4.86 4.50 12.15
CA ALA A 115 -5.07 5.02 10.80
C ALA A 115 -4.18 4.37 9.72
N VAL A 116 -3.08 3.71 10.09
CA VAL A 116 -2.10 3.17 9.14
C VAL A 116 -1.86 1.68 9.38
N SER A 117 -1.99 0.89 8.32
CA SER A 117 -1.73 -0.55 8.34
C SER A 117 -0.87 -0.95 7.13
N ALA A 118 0.03 -1.93 7.29
CA ALA A 118 0.80 -2.47 6.18
C ALA A 118 0.39 -3.90 5.84
N GLN A 119 0.35 -4.24 4.55
CA GLN A 119 0.06 -5.59 4.07
C GLN A 119 1.12 -6.05 3.06
N GLN A 120 1.37 -7.35 2.99
CA GLN A 120 2.23 -7.99 1.99
C GLN A 120 1.54 -9.26 1.50
N SER A 121 1.45 -9.45 0.18
CA SER A 121 0.78 -10.61 -0.43
C SER A 121 -0.65 -10.87 0.10
N GLY A 122 -1.39 -9.81 0.46
CA GLY A 122 -2.75 -9.92 1.03
C GLY A 122 -2.82 -10.22 2.54
N HIS A 123 -1.68 -10.35 3.23
CA HIS A 123 -1.61 -10.58 4.67
C HIS A 123 -1.25 -9.30 5.43
N GLN A 124 -1.96 -9.04 6.52
CA GLN A 124 -1.65 -7.95 7.46
C GLN A 124 -0.30 -8.19 8.13
N LEU A 125 0.61 -7.22 8.00
CA LEU A 125 1.89 -7.23 8.68
C LEU A 125 1.73 -6.79 10.13
N GLN A 126 2.53 -7.39 11.00
CA GLN A 126 2.68 -7.01 12.40
C GLN A 126 3.88 -6.07 12.54
N THR A 127 3.99 -5.38 13.68
CA THR A 127 5.21 -4.69 14.10
C THR A 127 6.29 -5.71 14.50
N GLY A 128 7.54 -5.25 14.63
CA GLY A 128 8.65 -6.06 15.11
C GLY A 128 9.69 -5.23 15.84
N ASN A 129 10.66 -5.89 16.47
CA ASN A 129 11.65 -5.24 17.34
C ASN A 129 12.98 -5.05 16.60
N LEU A 130 13.55 -3.84 16.65
CA LEU A 130 14.86 -3.53 16.06
C LEU A 130 15.97 -4.31 16.77
N ALA A 131 16.99 -4.74 16.02
CA ALA A 131 18.17 -5.36 16.60
C ALA A 131 18.94 -4.38 17.52
N PHE A 132 19.30 -4.82 18.73
CA PHE A 132 20.13 -4.04 19.66
C PHE A 132 21.59 -3.96 19.18
N THR A 133 21.88 -3.02 18.30
CA THR A 133 23.22 -2.71 17.79
C THR A 133 23.45 -1.20 17.78
N THR A 134 24.71 -0.76 17.80
CA THR A 134 25.09 0.66 17.73
C THR A 134 24.45 1.39 16.54
N ASN A 135 24.43 0.75 15.37
CA ASN A 135 23.84 1.31 14.15
C ASN A 135 22.32 1.52 14.23
N GLN A 136 21.61 0.82 15.14
CA GLN A 136 20.17 0.97 15.35
C GLN A 136 19.82 1.87 16.54
N THR A 137 20.79 2.37 17.31
CA THR A 137 20.52 3.24 18.46
C THR A 137 19.74 4.50 18.07
N GLN A 138 20.00 5.07 16.89
CA GLN A 138 19.23 6.22 16.40
C GLN A 138 17.77 5.87 16.06
N ASP A 139 17.53 4.69 15.49
CA ASP A 139 16.18 4.23 15.17
C ASP A 139 15.40 3.85 16.43
N ASN A 140 16.04 3.18 17.40
CA ASN A 140 15.45 2.94 18.72
C ASN A 140 15.03 4.24 19.40
N ASN A 141 15.85 5.29 19.33
CA ASN A 141 15.49 6.60 19.87
C ASN A 141 14.30 7.24 19.12
N LYS A 142 14.20 7.06 17.80
CA LYS A 142 13.05 7.53 17.01
C LYS A 142 11.78 6.74 17.32
N LEU A 143 11.88 5.41 17.46
CA LEU A 143 10.77 4.53 17.84
C LEU A 143 10.26 4.89 19.24
N ASN A 144 11.16 4.98 20.23
CA ASN A 144 10.81 5.38 21.59
C ASN A 144 10.17 6.78 21.64
N ARG A 145 10.49 7.68 20.70
CA ARG A 145 9.88 9.01 20.65
C ARG A 145 8.42 9.01 20.20
N THR A 146 7.93 7.97 19.51
CA THR A 146 6.55 7.90 19.00
C THR A 146 5.51 7.58 20.07
N VAL A 147 5.94 6.95 21.17
CA VAL A 147 5.10 6.65 22.35
C VAL A 147 5.19 7.72 23.45
N MET A 148 5.92 8.82 23.19
CA MET A 148 6.10 9.94 24.11
C MET A 148 5.32 11.16 23.63
N ASP A 149 4.79 11.95 24.56
CA ASP A 149 3.99 13.13 24.27
C ASP A 149 4.65 14.11 23.29
N VAL A 150 3.85 14.63 22.36
CA VAL A 150 4.20 15.76 21.49
C VAL A 150 3.25 16.91 21.81
N ALA A 151 3.78 17.95 22.45
CA ALA A 151 3.02 19.14 22.83
C ALA A 151 2.46 19.91 21.60
N PRO A 152 1.43 20.76 21.79
CA PRO A 152 0.87 21.61 20.74
C PRO A 152 1.93 22.38 19.94
N GLY A 153 1.77 22.40 18.62
CA GLY A 153 2.65 23.11 17.69
C GLY A 153 4.08 22.54 17.58
N LYS A 154 4.37 21.39 18.20
CA LYS A 154 5.70 20.76 18.12
C LYS A 154 5.78 19.70 17.02
N THR A 155 6.98 19.57 16.47
CA THR A 155 7.35 18.54 15.49
C THR A 155 8.44 17.65 16.08
N VAL A 156 8.33 16.33 15.89
CA VAL A 156 9.38 15.36 16.23
C VAL A 156 9.60 14.37 15.08
N THR A 157 10.75 13.70 15.05
CA THR A 157 10.97 12.59 14.10
C THR A 157 10.63 11.26 14.76
N GLY A 158 9.94 10.39 14.03
CA GLY A 158 9.59 9.04 14.44
C GLY A 158 9.80 8.04 13.31
N LEU A 159 9.37 6.81 13.55
CA LEU A 159 9.30 5.77 12.53
C LEU A 159 8.17 4.78 12.84
N ALA A 160 7.73 4.05 11.83
CA ALA A 160 6.90 2.87 11.96
C ALA A 160 7.68 1.64 11.48
N ILE A 161 7.34 0.47 12.03
CA ILE A 161 8.00 -0.80 11.75
C ILE A 161 6.96 -1.83 11.33
N PHE A 162 7.25 -2.56 10.27
CA PHE A 162 6.47 -3.70 9.83
C PHE A 162 7.41 -4.89 9.56
N GLU A 163 7.09 -6.09 10.06
CA GLU A 163 7.87 -7.31 9.85
C GLU A 163 7.42 -7.99 8.54
N PRO A 164 8.20 -7.93 7.44
CA PRO A 164 7.85 -8.56 6.18
C PRO A 164 7.98 -10.08 6.30
N LYS A 165 7.17 -10.81 5.53
CA LYS A 165 7.13 -12.27 5.50
C LYS A 165 7.83 -12.87 4.28
N ASN A 166 8.06 -12.06 3.24
CA ASN A 166 8.81 -12.43 2.03
C ASN A 166 9.43 -11.16 1.38
N SER A 167 9.98 -11.29 0.16
CA SER A 167 10.59 -10.20 -0.62
C SER A 167 9.61 -9.41 -1.51
N GLN A 168 8.31 -9.69 -1.47
CA GLN A 168 7.32 -8.95 -2.27
C GLN A 168 7.15 -7.51 -1.76
N PRO A 169 6.67 -6.57 -2.60
CA PRO A 169 6.40 -5.21 -2.15
C PRO A 169 5.40 -5.15 -0.98
N ILE A 170 5.61 -4.18 -0.09
CA ILE A 170 4.70 -3.87 1.02
C ILE A 170 3.74 -2.75 0.59
N THR A 171 2.46 -2.95 0.83
CA THR A 171 1.42 -1.93 0.66
C THR A 171 1.07 -1.32 2.01
N VAL A 172 1.49 -0.08 2.25
CA VAL A 172 1.08 0.72 3.42
C VAL A 172 -0.20 1.47 3.07
N THR A 173 -1.28 1.19 3.80
CA THR A 173 -2.62 1.75 3.61
C THR A 173 -2.90 2.79 4.69
N PHE A 174 -3.26 3.99 4.26
CA PHE A 174 -3.66 5.12 5.10
C PHE A 174 -5.18 5.26 5.06
N LYS A 175 -5.80 5.35 6.23
CA LYS A 175 -7.26 5.44 6.42
C LYS A 175 -7.65 6.69 7.20
N ASP A 176 -8.90 7.12 7.01
CA ASP A 176 -9.50 8.17 7.83
C ASP A 176 -10.17 7.61 9.10
N THR A 177 -10.85 8.47 9.87
CA THR A 177 -11.55 8.06 11.10
C THR A 177 -12.83 7.24 10.85
N HIS A 178 -13.28 7.13 9.60
CA HIS A 178 -14.39 6.29 9.17
C HIS A 178 -13.88 4.97 8.52
N HIS A 179 -12.59 4.70 8.65
CA HIS A 179 -11.87 3.57 8.05
C HIS A 179 -11.87 3.55 6.50
N GLN A 180 -12.25 4.64 5.85
CA GLN A 180 -12.15 4.80 4.39
C GLN A 180 -10.66 4.84 4.00
N ILE A 181 -10.30 4.16 2.91
CA ILE A 181 -8.93 4.20 2.39
C ILE A 181 -8.70 5.55 1.69
N ILE A 182 -7.74 6.32 2.20
CA ILE A 182 -7.36 7.64 1.66
C ILE A 182 -6.17 7.51 0.72
N HIS A 183 -5.24 6.60 1.01
CA HIS A 183 -4.09 6.35 0.14
C HIS A 183 -3.48 4.96 0.37
N GLN A 184 -2.80 4.45 -0.65
CA GLN A 184 -1.93 3.29 -0.55
C GLN A 184 -0.57 3.63 -1.15
N SER A 185 0.50 3.44 -0.37
CA SER A 185 1.88 3.57 -0.82
C SER A 185 2.50 2.18 -0.93
N HIS A 186 3.17 1.91 -2.05
CA HIS A 186 3.82 0.62 -2.32
C HIS A 186 5.34 0.76 -2.23
N TYR A 187 5.96 -0.09 -1.43
CA TYR A 187 7.40 -0.08 -1.16
C TYR A 187 8.04 -1.40 -1.63
N PRO A 188 8.97 -1.38 -2.60
CA PRO A 188 9.75 -2.56 -2.93
C PRO A 188 10.69 -2.93 -1.77
N LEU A 189 10.99 -4.22 -1.62
CA LEU A 189 11.99 -4.73 -0.69
C LEU A 189 13.22 -5.18 -1.48
N THR A 190 14.06 -4.20 -1.82
CA THR A 190 15.33 -4.34 -2.54
C THR A 190 16.48 -3.85 -1.68
#